data_AF-A0A401P9W4-F1
#
_entry.id   AF-A0A401P9W4-F1
#
_cell.length_a   1.000
_cell.length_b   1.000
_cell.length_c   1.000
_cell.angle_alpha   90.00
_cell.angle_beta   90.00
_cell.angle_gamma   90.00
#
_symmetry.space_group_name_H-M   'P 1'
#
loop_
_entity.id
_entity.type
_entity.pdbx_description
1 polymer ?
#
loop_
_entity_poly.entity_id
_entity_poly.type
_entity_poly.pdbx_seq_one_letter_code
_entity_poly.pdbx_strand_id
1 'polypeptide(L)'
;MSQLVALSALSRCGSRLALSNAGGAAACRPYSGARRLTGGFYKPFLLGSAALVGATVAGFGLSRSRAVLAAKSVRTPAERDQRELNEILQKCKHFMSDPVTDINKLLENKDDMRTKMELLVMDVQADVCKALAEVDGGQTFKVDRWHRKEGGGGISCVLQDGKVFEKAGVNVSVVFGNLSEEATKQMRSRGKSLKSKDGKLPFCAMGVSSVIHPKNPHIPTIHFNYRYFEIEEADGHKSWWFGGGTDLTPTYLNKDDAIHFHKTLKEACDKHDQSYYPTFKKWCDDYFTIKHRGERRGVGGIFFDDLDSPSAEGLFGFVQSCAKAVVPCYIPIVKKHLHDSYTPEEKAWQQLRRGRYVEFNLVYDRGTKFGLATPGSRIESILMSLPLTARWEYMHDPAKGTKEAEIIEVLKNPKDWVH
;
A
#
# COMPACT_ATOMS: atom_id res chain seq x y z
N MET A 1 -10.26 20.26 -3.25
CA MET A 1 -11.35 19.39 -3.73
C MET A 1 -10.73 18.42 -4.75
N SER A 2 -10.34 17.19 -4.38
CA SER A 2 -9.54 16.27 -5.25
C SER A 2 -10.16 14.85 -5.42
N GLN A 3 -9.81 14.12 -6.49
CA GLN A 3 -10.57 13.01 -7.13
C GLN A 3 -10.39 11.67 -6.43
N LEU A 4 -11.48 11.20 -5.82
CA LEU A 4 -11.92 9.82 -5.99
C LEU A 4 -13.22 9.78 -6.81
N VAL A 5 -13.37 10.76 -7.70
CA VAL A 5 -14.64 11.18 -8.31
C VAL A 5 -15.06 10.32 -9.51
N ALA A 6 -14.21 9.45 -10.02
CA ALA A 6 -14.63 8.56 -11.10
C ALA A 6 -15.36 7.29 -10.63
N LEU A 7 -15.68 7.14 -9.35
CA LEU A 7 -16.69 6.19 -8.87
C LEU A 7 -17.89 6.89 -8.19
N SER A 8 -17.90 8.23 -8.14
CA SER A 8 -18.77 9.07 -7.30
C SER A 8 -20.25 9.16 -7.67
N ALA A 9 -20.77 8.37 -8.61
CA ALA A 9 -22.15 8.53 -9.03
C ALA A 9 -23.18 7.66 -8.33
N LEU A 10 -22.81 6.43 -8.00
CA LEU A 10 -23.63 5.28 -8.36
C LEU A 10 -24.95 5.06 -7.60
N SER A 11 -25.51 6.02 -6.85
CA SER A 11 -26.69 5.67 -6.03
C SER A 11 -27.60 6.83 -5.61
N ARG A 12 -28.70 7.03 -6.35
CA ARG A 12 -30.07 7.09 -5.78
C ARG A 12 -31.13 6.62 -6.78
N CYS A 13 -31.64 5.41 -6.60
CA CYS A 13 -33.04 5.09 -6.87
C CYS A 13 -33.49 4.00 -5.91
N GLY A 14 -34.57 4.25 -5.16
CA GLY A 14 -34.96 3.48 -3.98
C GLY A 14 -35.97 2.37 -4.23
N SER A 15 -36.21 1.56 -3.19
CA SER A 15 -37.53 1.00 -2.80
C SER A 15 -37.45 0.32 -1.42
N ARG A 16 -38.60 0.28 -0.75
CA ARG A 16 -38.89 0.07 0.69
C ARG A 16 -39.02 -1.42 1.11
N LEU A 17 -39.08 -1.61 2.45
CA LEU A 17 -39.60 -2.74 3.26
C LEU A 17 -38.67 -3.95 3.44
N ALA A 18 -38.58 -4.66 4.57
CA ALA A 18 -39.19 -4.59 5.91
C ALA A 18 -38.29 -5.34 6.93
N LEU A 19 -38.50 -5.07 8.22
CA LEU A 19 -37.85 -5.66 9.40
C LEU A 19 -38.21 -7.13 9.64
N SER A 20 -37.28 -7.92 10.21
CA SER A 20 -37.61 -8.94 11.22
C SER A 20 -36.39 -9.34 12.07
N ASN A 21 -36.60 -9.31 13.40
CA ASN A 21 -35.71 -9.72 14.49
C ASN A 21 -35.60 -11.23 14.68
N ALA A 22 -34.44 -11.71 15.14
CA ALA A 22 -34.22 -12.74 16.17
C ALA A 22 -32.69 -12.88 16.34
N GLY A 23 -32.03 -12.86 17.49
CA GLY A 23 -32.42 -13.25 18.85
C GLY A 23 -31.78 -14.60 19.19
N GLY A 24 -30.75 -14.63 20.06
CA GLY A 24 -30.22 -15.91 20.58
C GLY A 24 -28.79 -15.85 21.12
N ALA A 25 -28.67 -15.88 22.45
CA ALA A 25 -27.44 -15.78 23.23
C ALA A 25 -26.81 -17.14 23.63
N ALA A 26 -25.59 -17.03 24.17
CA ALA A 26 -24.96 -17.87 25.21
C ALA A 26 -24.50 -19.30 24.81
N ALA A 27 -23.51 -19.95 25.45
CA ALA A 27 -22.76 -19.70 26.67
C ALA A 27 -21.39 -20.43 26.65
N CYS A 28 -20.48 -19.99 27.51
CA CYS A 28 -19.23 -20.67 27.89
C CYS A 28 -19.46 -22.02 28.61
N ARG A 29 -18.46 -22.93 28.56
CA ARG A 29 -17.74 -23.40 29.76
C ARG A 29 -16.50 -24.28 29.41
N PRO A 30 -15.52 -24.37 30.34
CA PRO A 30 -14.17 -24.87 30.10
C PRO A 30 -13.98 -26.31 30.59
N TYR A 31 -12.86 -26.97 30.24
CA TYR A 31 -12.29 -28.03 31.08
C TYR A 31 -10.77 -28.11 30.99
N SER A 32 -10.22 -28.31 32.19
CA SER A 32 -8.84 -28.52 32.63
C SER A 32 -8.23 -29.86 32.18
N GLY A 33 -6.90 -29.95 32.20
CA GLY A 33 -6.20 -31.25 32.26
C GLY A 33 -4.68 -31.12 32.25
N ALA A 34 -4.01 -31.66 33.26
CA ALA A 34 -2.63 -31.41 33.63
C ALA A 34 -1.67 -32.57 33.28
N ARG A 35 -0.36 -32.28 33.38
CA ARG A 35 0.81 -33.18 33.64
C ARG A 35 1.19 -34.17 32.53
N ARG A 36 2.41 -34.71 32.40
CA ARG A 36 3.84 -34.44 32.75
C ARG A 36 4.59 -35.70 32.24
N LEU A 37 5.93 -35.65 32.13
CA LEU A 37 6.91 -36.76 31.95
C LEU A 37 7.19 -37.12 30.45
N THR A 38 8.38 -37.49 29.96
CA THR A 38 9.75 -37.74 30.47
C THR A 38 10.66 -38.06 29.25
N GLY A 39 11.97 -37.85 29.38
CA GLY A 39 13.06 -38.51 28.60
C GLY A 39 13.38 -37.84 27.25
N GLY A 40 14.59 -37.42 26.88
CA GLY A 40 15.95 -37.81 27.28
C GLY A 40 16.50 -38.81 26.27
N PHE A 41 17.44 -38.42 25.39
CA PHE A 41 18.57 -39.25 24.89
C PHE A 41 19.55 -38.43 24.02
N TYR A 42 20.78 -38.96 23.95
CA TYR A 42 22.10 -38.37 23.69
C TYR A 42 22.52 -38.23 22.20
N LYS A 43 23.30 -37.16 21.91
CA LYS A 43 24.61 -37.00 21.19
C LYS A 43 24.99 -37.87 19.94
N PRO A 44 26.06 -37.54 19.16
CA PRO A 44 26.79 -36.28 18.93
C PRO A 44 27.19 -35.97 17.46
N PHE A 45 27.77 -34.78 17.29
CA PHE A 45 28.55 -34.26 16.16
C PHE A 45 29.88 -35.02 15.91
N LEU A 46 30.33 -35.02 14.65
CA LEU A 46 31.70 -35.34 14.24
C LEU A 46 32.19 -34.31 13.20
N LEU A 47 33.33 -33.67 13.52
CA LEU A 47 34.16 -32.86 12.63
C LEU A 47 34.98 -33.78 11.69
N GLY A 48 35.29 -33.28 10.49
CA GLY A 48 36.29 -33.88 9.60
C GLY A 48 36.86 -32.84 8.63
N SER A 49 38.07 -32.40 8.92
CA SER A 49 38.96 -31.54 8.12
C SER A 49 39.83 -32.36 7.17
N ALA A 50 40.15 -31.85 5.97
CA ALA A 50 41.40 -32.14 5.25
C ALA A 50 41.66 -31.14 4.12
N ALA A 51 42.95 -30.85 3.92
CA ALA A 51 43.51 -29.79 3.09
C ALA A 51 44.48 -30.37 2.02
N LEU A 52 45.12 -29.44 1.28
CA LEU A 52 46.29 -29.56 0.37
C LEU A 52 46.03 -30.06 -1.07
N VAL A 53 46.75 -29.69 -2.14
CA VAL A 53 47.77 -28.67 -2.56
C VAL A 53 48.05 -28.99 -4.05
N GLY A 54 48.49 -28.03 -4.89
CA GLY A 54 49.24 -28.42 -6.11
C GLY A 54 49.34 -27.47 -7.31
N ALA A 55 50.30 -26.55 -7.23
CA ALA A 55 51.26 -26.07 -8.25
C ALA A 55 50.91 -25.73 -9.73
N THR A 56 51.53 -24.61 -10.12
CA THR A 56 51.69 -23.87 -11.37
C THR A 56 52.45 -24.56 -12.51
N VAL A 57 52.11 -24.21 -13.77
CA VAL A 57 53.07 -24.14 -14.90
C VAL A 57 52.75 -22.90 -15.76
N ALA A 58 53.75 -22.05 -15.97
CA ALA A 58 53.73 -20.92 -16.89
C ALA A 58 54.30 -21.34 -18.26
N GLY A 59 53.71 -20.83 -19.35
CA GLY A 59 54.22 -20.98 -20.71
C GLY A 59 53.88 -19.76 -21.57
N PHE A 60 54.90 -19.04 -22.00
CA PHE A 60 54.85 -17.92 -22.94
C PHE A 60 54.48 -18.40 -24.36
N GLY A 61 53.64 -17.66 -25.09
CA GLY A 61 53.41 -17.92 -26.51
C GLY A 61 52.38 -17.02 -27.20
N LEU A 62 52.89 -15.96 -27.84
CA LEU A 62 52.41 -15.27 -29.05
C LEU A 62 50.96 -14.72 -29.12
N SER A 63 50.93 -13.40 -29.29
CA SER A 63 49.82 -12.56 -29.73
C SER A 63 48.94 -13.17 -30.83
N ARG A 64 47.65 -13.30 -30.52
CA ARG A 64 46.55 -13.20 -31.50
C ARG A 64 45.42 -12.41 -30.84
N SER A 65 45.34 -11.13 -31.15
CA SER A 65 44.17 -10.30 -30.88
C SER A 65 42.95 -10.90 -31.59
N ARG A 66 42.19 -11.75 -30.89
CA ARG A 66 40.80 -12.04 -31.25
C ARG A 66 39.94 -10.98 -30.61
N ALA A 67 39.59 -9.96 -31.40
CA ALA A 67 38.44 -9.13 -31.10
C ALA A 67 37.22 -10.07 -30.99
N VAL A 68 36.80 -10.37 -29.76
CA VAL A 68 35.48 -10.95 -29.51
C VAL A 68 34.50 -9.80 -29.74
N LEU A 69 34.07 -9.66 -30.99
CA LEU A 69 32.80 -9.00 -31.28
C LEU A 69 31.73 -9.86 -30.61
N ALA A 70 31.33 -9.48 -29.41
CA ALA A 70 30.12 -9.96 -28.79
C ALA A 70 28.96 -9.54 -29.70
N ALA A 71 28.60 -10.42 -30.63
CA ALA A 71 27.36 -10.30 -31.37
C ALA A 71 26.24 -10.24 -30.33
N LYS A 72 25.65 -9.06 -30.14
CA LYS A 72 24.35 -8.96 -29.49
C LYS A 72 23.40 -9.75 -30.37
N SER A 73 23.12 -10.99 -29.97
CA SER A 73 22.07 -11.82 -30.57
C SER A 73 20.78 -11.00 -30.55
N VAL A 74 20.36 -10.56 -31.73
CA VAL A 74 19.02 -10.02 -31.95
C VAL A 74 18.11 -11.24 -31.97
N ARG A 75 17.39 -11.43 -30.87
CA ARG A 75 16.52 -12.60 -30.66
C ARG A 75 15.29 -12.52 -31.55
N THR A 76 14.75 -13.68 -31.89
CA THR A 76 13.51 -13.76 -32.68
C THR A 76 12.31 -13.29 -31.86
N PRO A 77 11.24 -12.76 -32.50
CA PRO A 77 10.01 -12.36 -31.80
C PRO A 77 9.40 -13.49 -30.95
N ALA A 78 9.38 -14.72 -31.47
CA ALA A 78 8.83 -15.89 -30.78
C ALA A 78 9.59 -16.25 -29.49
N GLU A 79 10.93 -16.13 -29.49
CA GLU A 79 11.75 -16.35 -28.28
C GLU A 79 11.59 -15.22 -27.25
N ARG A 80 11.30 -13.99 -27.72
CA ARG A 80 11.00 -12.86 -26.84
C ARG A 80 9.63 -13.05 -26.17
N ASP A 81 8.62 -13.44 -26.93
CA ASP A 81 7.27 -13.69 -26.42
C ASP A 81 7.22 -14.84 -25.42
N GLN A 82 7.93 -15.96 -25.67
CA GLN A 82 8.01 -17.07 -24.73
C GLN A 82 8.72 -16.70 -23.42
N ARG A 83 9.74 -15.85 -23.49
CA ARG A 83 10.45 -15.38 -22.29
C ARG A 83 9.57 -14.45 -21.46
N GLU A 84 8.89 -13.50 -22.09
CA GLU A 84 8.00 -12.56 -21.40
C GLU A 84 6.79 -13.27 -20.78
N LEU A 85 6.26 -14.30 -21.46
CA LEU A 85 5.27 -15.23 -20.92
C LEU A 85 5.77 -15.90 -19.63
N ASN A 86 7.01 -16.42 -19.67
CA ASN A 86 7.64 -17.01 -18.48
C ASN A 86 7.82 -15.96 -17.37
N GLU A 87 8.12 -14.70 -17.68
CA GLU A 87 8.32 -13.65 -16.68
C GLU A 87 7.02 -13.30 -15.92
N ILE A 88 5.89 -13.15 -16.60
CA ILE A 88 4.59 -12.90 -15.94
C ILE A 88 4.20 -14.10 -15.06
N LEU A 89 4.31 -15.34 -15.58
CA LEU A 89 4.00 -16.54 -14.81
C LEU A 89 4.90 -16.70 -13.57
N GLN A 90 6.17 -16.31 -13.67
CA GLN A 90 7.06 -16.33 -12.51
C GLN A 90 6.70 -15.24 -11.49
N LYS A 91 6.30 -14.04 -11.93
CA LYS A 91 5.77 -13.00 -11.03
C LYS A 91 4.52 -13.47 -10.29
N CYS A 92 3.60 -14.17 -10.97
CA CYS A 92 2.38 -14.69 -10.33
C CYS A 92 2.68 -15.61 -9.14
N LYS A 93 3.78 -16.38 -9.16
CA LYS A 93 4.18 -17.22 -8.03
C LYS A 93 4.63 -16.43 -6.80
N HIS A 94 5.02 -15.18 -6.99
CA HIS A 94 5.42 -14.29 -5.89
C HIS A 94 4.22 -13.67 -5.19
N PHE A 95 3.09 -13.52 -5.87
CA PHE A 95 1.91 -12.81 -5.37
C PHE A 95 1.25 -13.51 -4.17
N MET A 96 0.46 -12.74 -3.42
CA MET A 96 -0.30 -13.26 -2.27
C MET A 96 -1.47 -14.16 -2.68
N SER A 97 -1.94 -14.03 -3.92
CA SER A 97 -3.00 -14.84 -4.54
C SER A 97 -2.91 -14.70 -6.07
N ASP A 98 -3.70 -15.48 -6.80
CA ASP A 98 -3.84 -15.33 -8.26
C ASP A 98 -4.36 -13.92 -8.62
N PRO A 99 -3.94 -13.36 -9.77
CA PRO A 99 -4.42 -12.06 -10.25
C PRO A 99 -5.94 -11.92 -10.29
N VAL A 100 -6.41 -10.69 -10.18
CA VAL A 100 -7.86 -10.42 -10.21
C VAL A 100 -8.37 -10.63 -11.63
N THR A 101 -7.63 -10.11 -12.61
CA THR A 101 -7.84 -10.38 -14.03
C THR A 101 -7.32 -11.77 -14.39
N ASP A 102 -8.02 -12.45 -15.30
CA ASP A 102 -7.59 -13.76 -15.81
C ASP A 102 -6.16 -13.68 -16.38
N ILE A 103 -5.31 -14.64 -16.01
CA ILE A 103 -3.90 -14.64 -16.40
C ILE A 103 -3.73 -14.63 -17.92
N ASN A 104 -4.57 -15.33 -18.69
CA ASN A 104 -4.46 -15.33 -20.15
C ASN A 104 -4.72 -13.93 -20.72
N LYS A 105 -5.67 -13.19 -20.16
CA LYS A 105 -5.94 -11.80 -20.57
C LYS A 105 -4.77 -10.85 -20.25
N LEU A 106 -4.10 -11.07 -19.12
CA LEU A 106 -2.88 -10.31 -18.78
C LEU A 106 -1.75 -10.62 -19.77
N LEU A 107 -1.62 -11.88 -20.19
CA LEU A 107 -0.62 -12.29 -21.18
C LEU A 107 -0.91 -11.71 -22.58
N GLU A 108 -2.18 -11.77 -23.01
CA GLU A 108 -2.62 -11.20 -24.29
C GLU A 108 -2.41 -9.67 -24.34
N ASN A 109 -2.59 -8.98 -23.21
CA ASN A 109 -2.53 -7.52 -23.12
C ASN A 109 -1.32 -7.03 -22.32
N LYS A 110 -0.16 -7.70 -22.43
CA LYS A 110 1.03 -7.44 -21.60
C LYS A 110 1.50 -5.98 -21.60
N ASP A 111 1.31 -5.29 -22.71
CA ASP A 111 1.75 -3.89 -22.90
C ASP A 111 0.68 -2.86 -22.49
N ASP A 112 -0.57 -3.28 -22.22
CA ASP A 112 -1.64 -2.38 -21.79
C ASP A 112 -1.36 -1.87 -20.36
N MET A 113 -1.65 -0.59 -20.13
CA MET A 113 -1.38 0.05 -18.84
C MET A 113 -2.12 -0.63 -17.69
N ARG A 114 -3.31 -1.20 -17.93
CA ARG A 114 -4.04 -1.98 -16.92
C ARG A 114 -3.26 -3.20 -16.48
N THR A 115 -2.67 -3.94 -17.42
CA THR A 115 -1.84 -5.11 -17.10
C THR A 115 -0.61 -4.71 -16.30
N LYS A 116 0.12 -3.68 -16.78
CA LYS A 116 1.32 -3.18 -16.11
C LYS A 116 1.03 -2.75 -14.67
N MET A 117 -0.07 -2.01 -14.48
CA MET A 117 -0.47 -1.53 -13.17
C MET A 117 -0.99 -2.64 -12.26
N GLU A 118 -1.80 -3.59 -12.75
CA GLU A 118 -2.27 -4.73 -11.95
C GLU A 118 -1.09 -5.55 -11.44
N LEU A 119 -0.14 -5.88 -12.32
CA LEU A 119 1.06 -6.61 -11.92
C LEU A 119 1.90 -5.82 -10.90
N LEU A 120 2.02 -4.49 -11.05
CA LEU A 120 2.74 -3.64 -10.09
C LEU A 120 2.08 -3.66 -8.70
N VAL A 121 0.76 -3.47 -8.62
CA VAL A 121 0.08 -3.38 -7.31
C VAL A 121 0.07 -4.72 -6.58
N MET A 122 0.03 -5.83 -7.33
CA MET A 122 0.16 -7.18 -6.79
C MET A 122 1.57 -7.49 -6.30
N ASP A 123 2.60 -7.06 -7.04
CA ASP A 123 4.00 -7.18 -6.65
C ASP A 123 4.27 -6.41 -5.34
N VAL A 124 3.81 -5.16 -5.27
CA VAL A 124 3.91 -4.32 -4.07
C VAL A 124 3.17 -4.92 -2.88
N GLN A 125 1.96 -5.48 -3.10
CA GLN A 125 1.23 -6.17 -2.03
C GLN A 125 2.05 -7.33 -1.47
N ALA A 126 2.62 -8.16 -2.34
CA ALA A 126 3.42 -9.30 -1.93
C ALA A 126 4.70 -8.89 -1.20
N ASP A 127 5.44 -7.92 -1.72
CA ASP A 127 6.67 -7.41 -1.12
C ASP A 127 6.42 -6.85 0.29
N VAL A 128 5.38 -6.01 0.43
CA VAL A 128 5.02 -5.43 1.73
C VAL A 128 4.55 -6.51 2.69
N CYS A 129 3.65 -7.41 2.29
CA CYS A 129 3.19 -8.50 3.15
C CYS A 129 4.35 -9.38 3.63
N LYS A 130 5.28 -9.75 2.75
CA LYS A 130 6.46 -10.56 3.10
C LYS A 130 7.38 -9.83 4.07
N ALA A 131 7.69 -8.57 3.79
CA ALA A 131 8.56 -7.77 4.66
C ALA A 131 7.95 -7.55 6.06
N LEU A 132 6.63 -7.35 6.14
CA LEU A 132 5.91 -7.25 7.42
C LEU A 132 5.89 -8.60 8.16
N ALA A 133 5.58 -9.70 7.46
CA ALA A 133 5.56 -11.03 8.06
C ALA A 133 6.93 -11.42 8.63
N GLU A 134 8.02 -11.08 7.95
CA GLU A 134 9.39 -11.34 8.40
C GLU A 134 9.67 -10.65 9.75
N VAL A 135 9.35 -9.36 9.88
CA VAL A 135 9.60 -8.62 11.13
C VAL A 135 8.63 -8.97 12.24
N ASP A 136 7.42 -9.46 11.93
CA ASP A 136 6.43 -9.93 12.91
C ASP A 136 6.67 -11.39 13.38
N GLY A 137 7.85 -11.96 13.07
CA GLY A 137 8.25 -13.29 13.51
C GLY A 137 7.58 -14.42 12.73
N GLY A 138 7.31 -14.21 11.44
CA GLY A 138 6.81 -15.22 10.51
C GLY A 138 5.30 -15.43 10.50
N GLN A 139 4.52 -14.48 11.02
CA GLN A 139 3.05 -14.57 10.96
C GLN A 139 2.54 -14.50 9.52
N THR A 140 1.50 -15.28 9.23
CA THR A 140 0.88 -15.29 7.91
C THR A 140 -0.29 -14.30 7.85
N PHE A 141 -0.39 -13.57 6.73
CA PHE A 141 -1.56 -12.75 6.45
C PHE A 141 -2.76 -13.65 6.14
N LYS A 142 -3.94 -13.30 6.63
CA LYS A 142 -5.20 -13.81 6.09
C LYS A 142 -5.41 -13.19 4.72
N VAL A 143 -5.38 -14.02 3.68
CA VAL A 143 -5.59 -13.60 2.29
C VAL A 143 -7.04 -13.93 1.90
N ASP A 144 -7.78 -12.90 1.49
CA ASP A 144 -9.16 -13.03 1.01
C ASP A 144 -9.29 -12.45 -0.41
N ARG A 145 -9.42 -13.32 -1.40
CA ARG A 145 -9.67 -12.97 -2.81
C ARG A 145 -11.18 -12.96 -3.06
N TRP A 146 -11.71 -11.82 -3.47
CA TRP A 146 -13.14 -11.57 -3.64
C TRP A 146 -13.46 -10.98 -5.01
N HIS A 147 -14.71 -11.11 -5.44
CA HIS A 147 -15.21 -10.64 -6.73
C HIS A 147 -16.43 -9.76 -6.54
N ARG A 148 -16.70 -8.87 -7.49
CA ARG A 148 -17.90 -8.03 -7.53
C ARG A 148 -18.85 -8.46 -8.62
N LYS A 149 -20.15 -8.37 -8.31
CA LYS A 149 -21.21 -8.64 -9.28
C LYS A 149 -21.17 -7.65 -10.45
N GLU A 150 -20.79 -6.40 -10.19
CA GLU A 150 -20.73 -5.35 -11.21
C GLU A 150 -19.47 -5.39 -12.09
N GLY A 151 -18.49 -6.24 -11.74
CA GLY A 151 -17.22 -6.36 -12.46
C GLY A 151 -15.99 -6.15 -11.58
N GLY A 152 -14.98 -6.99 -11.80
CA GLY A 152 -13.72 -6.98 -11.08
C GLY A 152 -13.78 -7.65 -9.70
N GLY A 153 -12.90 -7.22 -8.81
CA GLY A 153 -12.68 -7.84 -7.50
C GLY A 153 -11.49 -7.24 -6.77
N GLY A 154 -10.92 -8.01 -5.86
CA GLY A 154 -9.74 -7.62 -5.12
C GLY A 154 -9.18 -8.72 -4.25
N ILE A 155 -8.04 -8.42 -3.63
CA ILE A 155 -7.34 -9.31 -2.71
C ILE A 155 -7.06 -8.51 -1.44
N SER A 156 -7.67 -8.91 -0.33
CA SER A 156 -7.44 -8.28 0.97
C SER A 156 -6.47 -9.14 1.77
N CYS A 157 -5.30 -8.61 2.11
CA CYS A 157 -4.36 -9.27 3.00
C CYS A 157 -4.41 -8.57 4.36
N VAL A 158 -4.83 -9.28 5.41
CA VAL A 158 -4.93 -8.73 6.77
C VAL A 158 -4.13 -9.56 7.76
N LEU A 159 -3.28 -8.90 8.53
CA LEU A 159 -2.64 -9.40 9.75
C LEU A 159 -3.25 -8.66 10.94
N GLN A 160 -3.65 -9.39 11.97
CA GLN A 160 -4.27 -8.81 13.17
C GLN A 160 -3.74 -9.49 14.43
N ASP A 161 -3.53 -8.68 15.47
CA ASP A 161 -2.95 -9.07 16.76
C ASP A 161 -1.58 -9.76 16.64
N GLY A 162 -0.73 -9.19 15.79
CA GLY A 162 0.67 -9.55 15.67
C GLY A 162 1.49 -9.24 16.92
N LYS A 163 2.73 -9.75 16.94
CA LYS A 163 3.75 -9.39 17.94
C LYS A 163 4.21 -7.94 17.71
N VAL A 164 4.45 -7.57 16.45
CA VAL A 164 4.92 -6.24 16.05
C VAL A 164 3.76 -5.38 15.55
N PHE A 165 2.90 -5.92 14.68
CA PHE A 165 1.78 -5.18 14.12
C PHE A 165 0.48 -5.57 14.80
N GLU A 166 -0.15 -4.61 15.48
CA GLU A 166 -1.44 -4.84 16.09
C GLU A 166 -2.53 -5.05 15.03
N LYS A 167 -2.40 -4.33 13.90
CA LYS A 167 -3.21 -4.54 12.70
C LYS A 167 -2.45 -4.05 11.47
N ALA A 168 -2.40 -4.85 10.42
CA ALA A 168 -1.80 -4.50 9.15
C ALA A 168 -2.72 -4.97 8.03
N GLY A 169 -3.06 -4.09 7.09
CA GLY A 169 -3.76 -4.50 5.89
C GLY A 169 -3.13 -3.96 4.63
N VAL A 170 -3.07 -4.79 3.60
CA VAL A 170 -2.52 -4.47 2.29
C VAL A 170 -3.50 -5.01 1.27
N ASN A 171 -4.29 -4.13 0.67
CA ASN A 171 -5.43 -4.50 -0.18
C ASN A 171 -5.14 -4.10 -1.63
N VAL A 172 -5.35 -5.03 -2.55
CA VAL A 172 -5.42 -4.78 -3.98
C VAL A 172 -6.88 -4.78 -4.41
N SER A 173 -7.25 -3.88 -5.30
CA SER A 173 -8.56 -3.89 -5.95
C SER A 173 -8.38 -3.61 -7.42
N VAL A 174 -9.09 -4.36 -8.26
CA VAL A 174 -9.18 -4.17 -9.71
C VAL A 174 -10.65 -4.21 -10.06
N VAL A 175 -11.22 -3.05 -10.34
CA VAL A 175 -12.65 -2.85 -10.55
C VAL A 175 -12.86 -2.31 -11.96
N PHE A 176 -13.88 -2.82 -12.63
CA PHE A 176 -14.31 -2.28 -13.91
C PHE A 176 -15.82 -2.32 -14.01
N GLY A 177 -16.38 -1.48 -14.86
CA GLY A 177 -17.82 -1.34 -15.03
C GLY A 177 -18.14 -0.14 -15.91
N ASN A 178 -19.33 0.42 -15.75
CA ASN A 178 -19.70 1.68 -16.40
C ASN A 178 -19.84 2.78 -15.35
N LEU A 179 -19.36 3.98 -15.68
CA LEU A 179 -19.69 5.17 -14.90
C LEU A 179 -21.19 5.39 -14.97
N SER A 180 -21.75 5.80 -13.86
CA SER A 180 -23.13 6.27 -13.75
C SER A 180 -23.18 7.78 -13.87
N GLU A 181 -24.41 8.28 -13.98
CA GLU A 181 -24.69 9.65 -14.40
C GLU A 181 -24.09 10.68 -13.46
N GLU A 182 -24.20 10.51 -12.16
CA GLU A 182 -23.66 11.41 -11.15
C GLU A 182 -22.11 11.46 -11.08
N ALA A 183 -21.36 10.42 -11.47
CA ALA A 183 -19.90 10.33 -11.50
C ALA A 183 -19.48 11.04 -12.76
N THR A 184 -20.18 10.77 -13.86
CA THR A 184 -20.05 11.52 -15.09
C THR A 184 -20.27 13.02 -14.83
N LYS A 185 -21.33 13.41 -14.09
CA LYS A 185 -21.59 14.81 -13.71
C LYS A 185 -20.48 15.39 -12.84
N GLN A 186 -20.01 14.67 -11.82
CA GLN A 186 -18.93 15.15 -10.96
C GLN A 186 -17.57 15.20 -11.66
N MET A 187 -17.32 14.33 -12.64
CA MET A 187 -16.11 14.40 -13.47
C MET A 187 -16.16 15.59 -14.43
N ARG A 188 -17.32 15.84 -15.04
CA ARG A 188 -17.54 17.01 -15.90
C ARG A 188 -17.40 18.33 -15.15
N SER A 189 -17.92 18.43 -13.92
CA SER A 189 -17.78 19.65 -13.10
C SER A 189 -16.33 19.97 -12.74
N ARG A 190 -15.41 19.04 -12.96
CA ARG A 190 -13.97 19.17 -12.71
C ARG A 190 -13.15 19.40 -13.98
N GLY A 191 -13.82 19.67 -15.10
CA GLY A 191 -13.17 19.99 -16.37
C GLY A 191 -12.87 18.79 -17.27
N LYS A 192 -13.31 17.57 -16.92
CA LYS A 192 -13.16 16.39 -17.81
C LYS A 192 -14.29 16.37 -18.84
N SER A 193 -13.97 16.50 -20.11
CA SER A 193 -14.94 16.44 -21.22
C SER A 193 -15.10 15.00 -21.72
N LEU A 194 -16.00 14.24 -21.10
CA LEU A 194 -16.22 12.82 -21.41
C LEU A 194 -17.30 12.61 -22.48
N LYS A 195 -16.94 11.95 -23.60
CA LYS A 195 -17.86 11.53 -24.66
C LYS A 195 -18.32 10.08 -24.44
N SER A 196 -19.61 9.90 -24.13
CA SER A 196 -20.20 8.58 -23.89
C SER A 196 -20.43 7.79 -25.17
N LYS A 197 -20.15 6.48 -25.15
CA LYS A 197 -20.49 5.50 -26.20
C LYS A 197 -21.82 4.84 -25.85
N ASP A 198 -22.85 4.99 -26.69
CA ASP A 198 -24.19 4.41 -26.44
C ASP A 198 -24.78 4.74 -25.05
N GLY A 199 -24.50 5.96 -24.56
CA GLY A 199 -24.91 6.41 -23.23
C GLY A 199 -24.10 5.81 -22.06
N LYS A 200 -23.05 5.03 -22.35
CA LYS A 200 -22.17 4.40 -21.35
C LYS A 200 -20.76 4.97 -21.42
N LEU A 201 -20.07 4.90 -20.29
CA LEU A 201 -18.66 5.27 -20.13
C LEU A 201 -17.98 4.13 -19.38
N PRO A 202 -17.45 3.12 -20.08
CA PRO A 202 -16.70 2.03 -19.45
C PRO A 202 -15.50 2.60 -18.70
N PHE A 203 -15.25 2.11 -17.50
CA PHE A 203 -14.10 2.49 -16.70
C PHE A 203 -13.38 1.28 -16.14
N CYS A 204 -12.10 1.49 -15.82
CA CYS A 204 -11.32 0.60 -14.99
C CYS A 204 -10.58 1.40 -13.92
N ALA A 205 -10.60 0.89 -12.69
CA ALA A 205 -9.90 1.45 -11.55
C ALA A 205 -9.15 0.34 -10.85
N MET A 206 -7.86 0.54 -10.60
CA MET A 206 -7.06 -0.42 -9.85
C MET A 206 -6.07 0.27 -8.93
N GLY A 207 -5.71 -0.40 -7.84
CA GLY A 207 -4.73 0.13 -6.91
C GLY A 207 -4.39 -0.82 -5.78
N VAL A 208 -3.26 -0.51 -5.12
CA VAL A 208 -2.92 -1.01 -3.80
C VAL A 208 -3.23 0.08 -2.76
N SER A 209 -3.79 -0.32 -1.63
CA SER A 209 -4.04 0.56 -0.48
C SER A 209 -3.67 -0.18 0.80
N SER A 210 -2.95 0.48 1.70
CA SER A 210 -2.47 -0.14 2.93
C SER A 210 -2.48 0.83 4.09
N VAL A 211 -2.80 0.29 5.27
CA VAL A 211 -2.56 0.93 6.57
C VAL A 211 -1.96 -0.10 7.50
N ILE A 212 -0.91 0.29 8.22
CA ILE A 212 -0.18 -0.58 9.14
C ILE A 212 -0.07 0.13 10.49
N HIS A 213 -0.62 -0.50 11.53
CA HIS A 213 -0.64 -0.03 12.91
C HIS A 213 0.25 -0.92 13.80
N PRO A 214 1.47 -0.47 14.13
CA PRO A 214 2.34 -1.16 15.07
C PRO A 214 1.77 -1.21 16.50
N LYS A 215 2.13 -2.25 17.24
CA LYS A 215 1.79 -2.42 18.65
C LYS A 215 2.62 -1.50 19.56
N ASN A 216 3.90 -1.28 19.24
CA ASN A 216 4.80 -0.39 19.99
C ASN A 216 4.52 1.09 19.65
N PRO A 217 4.27 1.98 20.63
CA PRO A 217 4.08 3.43 20.41
C PRO A 217 5.22 4.11 19.63
N HIS A 218 6.44 3.60 19.76
CA HIS A 218 7.63 4.19 19.14
C HIS A 218 7.80 3.83 17.65
N ILE A 219 6.98 2.90 17.14
CA ILE A 219 6.93 2.59 15.70
C ILE A 219 5.74 3.35 15.09
N PRO A 220 5.96 4.20 14.08
CA PRO A 220 4.89 4.99 13.47
C PRO A 220 3.88 4.14 12.70
N THR A 221 2.62 4.58 12.67
CA THR A 221 1.67 4.09 11.67
C THR A 221 2.08 4.59 10.30
N ILE A 222 1.90 3.77 9.25
CA ILE A 222 2.11 4.18 7.85
C ILE A 222 0.84 3.92 7.04
N HIS A 223 0.61 4.79 6.06
CA HIS A 223 -0.37 4.60 5.00
C HIS A 223 0.30 4.77 3.64
N PHE A 224 -0.11 3.95 2.67
CA PHE A 224 0.21 4.21 1.27
C PHE A 224 -0.93 3.77 0.35
N ASN A 225 -1.03 4.46 -0.79
CA ASN A 225 -1.94 4.13 -1.86
C ASN A 225 -1.28 4.42 -3.20
N TYR A 226 -1.43 3.54 -4.18
CA TYR A 226 -1.04 3.80 -5.56
C TYR A 226 -2.12 3.24 -6.47
N ARG A 227 -2.68 4.09 -7.33
CA ARG A 227 -3.86 3.77 -8.13
C ARG A 227 -3.78 4.34 -9.54
N TYR A 228 -4.47 3.67 -10.45
CA TYR A 228 -4.68 4.05 -11.83
C TYR A 228 -6.16 4.00 -12.14
N PHE A 229 -6.61 4.96 -12.95
CA PHE A 229 -7.97 5.02 -13.44
C PHE A 229 -7.96 5.29 -14.94
N GLU A 230 -8.81 4.60 -15.69
CA GLU A 230 -9.07 4.91 -17.10
C GLU A 230 -10.56 4.83 -17.45
N ILE A 231 -10.96 5.65 -18.42
CA ILE A 231 -12.30 5.69 -19.03
C ILE A 231 -12.12 5.52 -20.51
N GLU A 232 -12.88 4.61 -21.10
CA GLU A 232 -13.00 4.49 -22.56
C GLU A 232 -14.12 5.40 -23.06
N GLU A 233 -13.77 6.28 -24.01
CA GLU A 233 -14.70 7.22 -24.64
C GLU A 233 -15.21 6.70 -26.00
N ALA A 234 -16.24 7.37 -26.54
CA ALA A 234 -16.92 6.95 -27.76
C ALA A 234 -16.02 6.76 -28.99
N ASP A 235 -14.97 7.57 -29.10
CA ASP A 235 -14.00 7.54 -30.21
C ASP A 235 -12.84 6.55 -29.98
N GLY A 236 -12.88 5.77 -28.89
CA GLY A 236 -11.81 4.85 -28.50
C GLY A 236 -10.65 5.55 -27.77
N HIS A 237 -10.74 6.87 -27.55
CA HIS A 237 -9.80 7.58 -26.70
C HIS A 237 -9.95 7.13 -25.24
N LYS A 238 -8.83 7.12 -24.50
CA LYS A 238 -8.81 6.82 -23.08
C LYS A 238 -8.45 8.07 -22.29
N SER A 239 -9.37 8.53 -21.45
CA SER A 239 -9.06 9.49 -20.38
C SER A 239 -8.54 8.70 -19.18
N TRP A 240 -7.31 8.98 -18.74
CA TRP A 240 -6.66 8.25 -17.65
C TRP A 240 -5.91 9.17 -16.71
N TRP A 241 -5.65 8.71 -15.48
CA TRP A 241 -4.78 9.39 -14.53
C TRP A 241 -4.29 8.42 -13.45
N PHE A 242 -3.18 8.79 -12.82
CA PHE A 242 -2.66 8.16 -11.62
C PHE A 242 -2.98 9.00 -10.38
N GLY A 243 -3.01 8.32 -9.24
CA GLY A 243 -3.04 8.96 -7.93
C GLY A 243 -2.34 8.08 -6.92
N GLY A 244 -1.93 8.66 -5.80
CA GLY A 244 -1.27 7.90 -4.77
C GLY A 244 -0.53 8.74 -3.75
N GLY A 245 0.31 8.07 -2.98
CA GLY A 245 1.09 8.66 -1.93
C GLY A 245 1.49 7.65 -0.87
N THR A 246 2.45 8.04 -0.05
CA THR A 246 2.86 7.34 1.17
C THR A 246 3.03 8.40 2.24
N ASP A 247 2.44 8.20 3.43
CA ASP A 247 2.55 9.12 4.56
C ASP A 247 2.76 8.39 5.90
N LEU A 248 3.42 9.09 6.82
CA LEU A 248 3.86 8.56 8.11
C LEU A 248 3.15 9.26 9.28
N THR A 249 2.60 8.49 10.20
CA THR A 249 1.86 8.95 11.38
C THR A 249 2.51 8.44 12.67
N PRO A 250 3.55 9.13 13.18
CA PRO A 250 4.19 8.77 14.43
C PRO A 250 3.35 9.12 15.66
N THR A 251 3.50 8.32 16.72
CA THR A 251 2.98 8.65 18.06
C THR A 251 3.84 9.70 18.74
N TYR A 252 5.16 9.54 18.63
CA TYR A 252 6.19 10.42 19.15
C TYR A 252 7.12 10.84 18.02
N LEU A 253 7.59 12.09 18.05
CA LEU A 253 8.49 12.57 17.03
C LEU A 253 9.87 11.90 17.17
N ASN A 254 10.32 11.25 16.10
CA ASN A 254 11.71 10.89 15.88
C ASN A 254 12.19 11.60 14.61
N LYS A 255 13.16 12.51 14.76
CA LYS A 255 13.63 13.34 13.64
C LYS A 255 14.36 12.51 12.58
N ASP A 256 15.18 11.55 13.01
CA ASP A 256 15.94 10.69 12.10
C ASP A 256 15.01 9.81 11.26
N ASP A 257 13.92 9.33 11.86
CA ASP A 257 12.94 8.50 11.15
C ASP A 257 12.16 9.32 10.13
N ALA A 258 11.76 10.54 10.50
CA ALA A 258 11.10 11.46 9.59
C ALA A 258 12.03 11.83 8.42
N ILE A 259 13.31 12.10 8.69
CA ILE A 259 14.32 12.36 7.65
C ILE A 259 14.51 11.13 6.76
N HIS A 260 14.70 9.93 7.32
CA HIS A 260 14.85 8.68 6.56
C HIS A 260 13.67 8.44 5.62
N PHE A 261 12.46 8.56 6.16
CA PHE A 261 11.22 8.36 5.42
C PHE A 261 11.12 9.34 4.25
N HIS A 262 11.26 10.64 4.52
CA HIS A 262 11.14 11.69 3.51
C HIS A 262 12.27 11.67 2.50
N LYS A 263 13.50 11.38 2.91
CA LYS A 263 14.66 11.21 2.00
C LYS A 263 14.41 10.09 1.00
N THR A 264 13.93 8.95 1.47
CA THR A 264 13.65 7.79 0.61
C THR A 264 12.57 8.11 -0.44
N LEU A 265 11.52 8.83 -0.03
CA LEU A 265 10.46 9.28 -0.95
C LEU A 265 10.97 10.33 -1.95
N LYS A 266 11.82 11.27 -1.49
CA LYS A 266 12.46 12.26 -2.35
C LYS A 266 13.35 11.61 -3.40
N GLU A 267 14.19 10.66 -3.02
CA GLU A 267 15.03 9.90 -3.97
C GLU A 267 14.20 9.12 -5.00
N ALA A 268 12.99 8.66 -4.64
CA ALA A 268 12.08 8.05 -5.60
C ALA A 268 11.49 9.07 -6.58
N CYS A 269 11.14 10.28 -6.10
CA CYS A 269 10.62 11.37 -6.92
C CYS A 269 11.67 11.96 -7.87
N ASP A 270 12.87 12.23 -7.35
CA ASP A 270 13.98 12.90 -8.05
C ASP A 270 14.50 12.12 -9.27
N LYS A 271 14.20 10.81 -9.36
CA LYS A 271 14.47 9.99 -10.55
C LYS A 271 13.62 10.39 -11.76
N HIS A 272 12.52 11.11 -11.55
CA HIS A 272 11.55 11.47 -12.58
C HIS A 272 11.49 12.98 -12.77
N ASP A 273 11.36 13.73 -11.68
CA ASP A 273 11.34 15.20 -11.71
C ASP A 273 11.66 15.76 -10.31
N GLN A 274 12.59 16.71 -10.22
CA GLN A 274 13.00 17.33 -8.95
C GLN A 274 11.89 18.17 -8.29
N SER A 275 10.90 18.60 -9.06
CA SER A 275 9.74 19.34 -8.56
C SER A 275 8.67 18.46 -7.91
N TYR A 276 8.72 17.14 -8.13
CA TYR A 276 7.69 16.22 -7.65
C TYR A 276 7.66 16.13 -6.13
N TYR A 277 8.81 15.90 -5.47
CA TYR A 277 8.84 15.81 -4.01
C TYR A 277 8.31 17.08 -3.33
N PRO A 278 8.82 18.30 -3.61
CA PRO A 278 8.31 19.50 -2.92
C PRO A 278 6.81 19.74 -3.18
N THR A 279 6.34 19.48 -4.41
CA THR A 279 4.92 19.62 -4.77
C THR A 279 4.05 18.62 -4.01
N PHE A 280 4.39 17.34 -4.06
CA PHE A 280 3.58 16.27 -3.48
C PHE A 280 3.72 16.19 -1.96
N LYS A 281 4.84 16.64 -1.39
CA LYS A 281 4.99 16.81 0.06
C LYS A 281 4.07 17.89 0.58
N LYS A 282 4.07 19.06 -0.05
CA LYS A 282 3.15 20.15 0.31
C LYS A 282 1.69 19.68 0.20
N TRP A 283 1.36 18.96 -0.87
CA TRP A 283 0.01 18.43 -1.05
C TRP A 283 -0.36 17.40 0.03
N CYS A 284 0.59 16.58 0.48
CA CYS A 284 0.40 15.65 1.59
C CYS A 284 0.06 16.40 2.89
N ASP A 285 0.83 17.45 3.23
CA ASP A 285 0.61 18.29 4.40
C ASP A 285 -0.79 18.94 4.38
N ASP A 286 -1.24 19.39 3.21
CA ASP A 286 -2.55 20.01 3.02
C ASP A 286 -3.70 18.98 3.08
N TYR A 287 -3.53 17.81 2.48
CA TYR A 287 -4.59 16.79 2.38
C TYR A 287 -4.90 16.14 3.74
N PHE A 288 -3.87 15.77 4.51
CA PHE A 288 -4.02 15.05 5.79
C PHE A 288 -4.27 15.97 7.00
N THR A 289 -4.92 17.11 6.77
CA THR A 289 -5.28 18.07 7.84
C THR A 289 -6.61 17.69 8.50
N ILE A 290 -6.59 17.52 9.82
CA ILE A 290 -7.77 17.37 10.68
C ILE A 290 -8.29 18.77 11.02
N LYS A 291 -9.13 19.32 10.14
CA LYS A 291 -9.53 20.74 10.17
C LYS A 291 -10.09 21.20 11.52
N HIS A 292 -10.92 20.37 12.16
CA HIS A 292 -11.52 20.72 13.46
C HIS A 292 -10.54 20.65 14.65
N ARG A 293 -9.32 20.11 14.45
CA ARG A 293 -8.24 20.09 15.44
C ARG A 293 -7.12 21.10 15.12
N GLY A 294 -7.07 21.61 13.88
CA GLY A 294 -5.99 22.47 13.42
C GLY A 294 -4.63 21.77 13.32
N GLU A 295 -4.61 20.44 13.19
CA GLU A 295 -3.38 19.63 13.13
C GLU A 295 -3.41 18.65 11.95
N ARG A 296 -2.25 18.17 11.51
CA ARG A 296 -2.12 17.11 10.52
C ARG A 296 -2.19 15.76 11.21
N ARG A 297 -2.60 14.73 10.46
CA ARG A 297 -2.67 13.34 10.94
C ARG A 297 -1.30 12.85 11.40
N GLY A 298 -0.26 13.18 10.64
CA GLY A 298 1.12 12.74 10.84
C GLY A 298 2.14 13.74 10.28
N VAL A 299 3.38 13.29 10.08
CA VAL A 299 4.50 14.11 9.59
C VAL A 299 4.58 14.19 8.05
N GLY A 300 3.48 13.85 7.38
CA GLY A 300 3.34 13.92 5.93
C GLY A 300 4.08 12.81 5.20
N GLY A 301 4.48 13.11 3.97
CA GLY A 301 5.09 12.19 3.01
C GLY A 301 4.90 12.74 1.62
N ILE A 302 4.38 11.95 0.69
CA ILE A 302 3.94 12.44 -0.63
C ILE A 302 2.47 12.13 -0.85
N PHE A 303 1.75 13.03 -1.50
CA PHE A 303 0.38 12.82 -1.96
C PHE A 303 0.19 13.45 -3.34
N PHE A 304 -0.44 12.71 -4.24
CA PHE A 304 -0.74 13.18 -5.58
C PHE A 304 -2.04 12.54 -6.10
N ASP A 305 -2.71 13.26 -6.97
CA ASP A 305 -3.99 12.89 -7.55
C ASP A 305 -4.11 13.58 -8.91
N ASP A 306 -4.92 13.03 -9.81
CA ASP A 306 -5.15 13.62 -11.14
C ASP A 306 -3.87 13.77 -12.00
N LEU A 307 -2.88 12.86 -11.85
CA LEU A 307 -1.66 12.87 -12.65
C LEU A 307 -1.91 12.20 -14.01
N ASP A 308 -2.02 13.00 -15.06
CA ASP A 308 -2.31 12.56 -16.44
C ASP A 308 -1.31 13.09 -17.49
N SER A 309 -0.22 13.73 -17.06
CA SER A 309 0.82 14.31 -17.92
C SER A 309 2.23 14.10 -17.33
N PRO A 310 3.30 14.05 -18.16
CA PRO A 310 3.29 14.22 -19.62
C PRO A 310 2.93 12.96 -20.41
N SER A 311 3.08 11.75 -19.84
CA SER A 311 2.74 10.50 -20.52
C SER A 311 2.42 9.37 -19.53
N ALA A 312 1.61 8.40 -19.96
CA ALA A 312 1.19 7.28 -19.11
C ALA A 312 2.38 6.41 -18.69
N GLU A 313 3.30 6.10 -19.60
CA GLU A 313 4.49 5.30 -19.32
C GLU A 313 5.46 6.02 -18.37
N GLY A 314 5.67 7.33 -18.56
CA GLY A 314 6.52 8.12 -17.67
C GLY A 314 5.94 8.17 -16.25
N LEU A 315 4.64 8.44 -16.14
CA LEU A 315 3.95 8.46 -14.84
C LEU A 315 3.86 7.08 -14.20
N PHE A 316 3.70 6.01 -14.99
CA PHE A 316 3.78 4.64 -14.48
C PHE A 316 5.17 4.35 -13.88
N GLY A 317 6.26 4.78 -14.54
CA GLY A 317 7.61 4.68 -13.99
C GLY A 317 7.78 5.42 -12.66
N PHE A 318 7.18 6.61 -12.54
CA PHE A 318 7.14 7.38 -11.31
C PHE A 318 6.39 6.64 -10.20
N VAL A 319 5.15 6.21 -10.47
CA VAL A 319 4.32 5.45 -9.53
C VAL A 319 5.01 4.15 -9.10
N GLN A 320 5.65 3.43 -10.02
CA GLN A 320 6.45 2.25 -9.70
C GLN A 320 7.60 2.57 -8.75
N SER A 321 8.31 3.68 -8.96
CA SER A 321 9.42 4.09 -8.10
C SER A 321 8.94 4.42 -6.69
N CYS A 322 7.84 5.15 -6.57
CA CYS A 322 7.24 5.48 -5.28
C CYS A 322 6.69 4.24 -4.56
N ALA A 323 6.01 3.35 -5.27
CA ALA A 323 5.47 2.12 -4.69
C ALA A 323 6.58 1.19 -4.18
N LYS A 324 7.69 1.07 -4.92
CA LYS A 324 8.87 0.31 -4.49
C LYS A 324 9.66 0.96 -3.36
N ALA A 325 9.44 2.25 -3.09
CA ALA A 325 10.06 2.96 -1.97
C ALA A 325 9.40 2.66 -0.61
N VAL A 326 8.20 2.06 -0.59
CA VAL A 326 7.43 1.79 0.63
C VAL A 326 8.20 0.90 1.62
N VAL A 327 8.75 -0.22 1.17
CA VAL A 327 9.49 -1.14 2.06
C VAL A 327 10.78 -0.46 2.58
N PRO A 328 11.64 0.12 1.71
CA PRO A 328 12.84 0.85 2.16
C PRO A 328 12.56 2.05 3.09
N CYS A 329 11.46 2.78 2.90
CA CYS A 329 11.18 3.95 3.72
C CYS A 329 10.62 3.58 5.11
N TYR A 330 10.06 2.38 5.28
CA TYR A 330 9.34 2.00 6.49
C TYR A 330 9.99 0.89 7.31
N ILE A 331 10.42 -0.21 6.68
CA ILE A 331 10.94 -1.38 7.42
C ILE A 331 12.19 -1.06 8.24
N PRO A 332 13.14 -0.21 7.80
CA PRO A 332 14.25 0.21 8.65
C PRO A 332 13.79 0.91 9.93
N ILE A 333 12.75 1.74 9.87
CA ILE A 333 12.17 2.42 11.05
C ILE A 333 11.55 1.38 12.00
N VAL A 334 10.78 0.42 11.45
CA VAL A 334 10.22 -0.67 12.26
C VAL A 334 11.34 -1.43 12.98
N LYS A 335 12.36 -1.88 12.25
CA LYS A 335 13.50 -2.66 12.78
C LYS A 335 14.25 -1.90 13.87
N LYS A 336 14.47 -0.60 13.69
CA LYS A 336 15.14 0.28 14.67
C LYS A 336 14.41 0.32 16.02
N HIS A 337 13.07 0.29 15.99
CA HIS A 337 12.21 0.50 17.16
C HIS A 337 11.54 -0.78 17.69
N LEU A 338 11.93 -1.97 17.20
CA LEU A 338 11.34 -3.25 17.60
C LEU A 338 11.42 -3.53 19.12
N HIS A 339 12.52 -3.11 19.74
CA HIS A 339 12.86 -3.44 21.12
C HIS A 339 12.77 -2.27 22.09
N ASP A 340 12.24 -1.12 21.63
CA ASP A 340 12.06 0.04 22.48
C ASP A 340 11.04 -0.29 23.58
N SER A 341 11.47 -0.15 24.84
CA SER A 341 10.55 -0.23 25.97
C SER A 341 9.58 0.94 25.92
N TYR A 342 8.32 0.70 26.28
CA TYR A 342 7.33 1.76 26.41
C TYR A 342 6.53 1.66 27.70
N THR A 343 6.09 2.80 28.22
CA THR A 343 5.29 2.86 29.45
C THR A 343 3.77 2.74 29.16
N PRO A 344 2.94 2.47 30.17
CA PRO A 344 1.49 2.53 30.03
C PRO A 344 0.98 3.89 29.55
N GLU A 345 1.63 4.98 29.96
CA GLU A 345 1.30 6.36 29.56
C GLU A 345 1.59 6.58 28.07
N GLU A 346 2.75 6.11 27.58
CA GLU A 346 3.10 6.16 26.15
C GLU A 346 2.11 5.35 25.30
N LYS A 347 1.66 4.20 25.82
CA LYS A 347 0.61 3.40 25.16
C LYS A 347 -0.73 4.12 25.17
N ALA A 348 -1.11 4.78 26.26
CA ALA A 348 -2.34 5.59 26.33
C ALA A 348 -2.29 6.76 25.33
N TRP A 349 -1.16 7.44 25.21
CA TRP A 349 -0.94 8.48 24.22
C TRP A 349 -1.06 7.94 22.77
N GLN A 350 -0.52 6.75 22.48
CA GLN A 350 -0.74 6.09 21.19
C GLN A 350 -2.23 5.92 20.88
N GLN A 351 -3.05 5.56 21.88
CA GLN A 351 -4.49 5.40 21.67
C GLN A 351 -5.19 6.71 21.33
N LEU A 352 -4.78 7.83 21.96
CA LEU A 352 -5.27 9.17 21.62
C LEU A 352 -4.87 9.59 20.21
N ARG A 353 -3.60 9.35 19.82
CA ARG A 353 -3.12 9.61 18.45
C ARG A 353 -3.85 8.76 17.41
N ARG A 354 -4.17 7.50 17.73
CA ARG A 354 -5.01 6.63 16.88
C ARG A 354 -6.45 7.12 16.79
N GLY A 355 -7.00 7.72 17.85
CA GLY A 355 -8.29 8.42 17.81
C GLY A 355 -8.30 9.51 16.73
N ARG A 356 -7.21 10.28 16.59
CA ARG A 356 -7.04 11.27 15.51
C ARG A 356 -6.99 10.64 14.12
N TYR A 357 -6.35 9.48 14.00
CA TYR A 357 -6.35 8.72 12.74
C TYR A 357 -7.77 8.31 12.32
N VAL A 358 -8.56 7.82 13.27
CA VAL A 358 -9.99 7.48 13.06
C VAL A 358 -10.82 8.72 12.71
N GLU A 359 -10.63 9.83 13.43
CA GLU A 359 -11.28 11.12 13.14
C GLU A 359 -11.04 11.53 11.67
N PHE A 360 -9.78 11.47 11.20
CA PHE A 360 -9.47 11.79 9.82
C PHE A 360 -10.19 10.85 8.83
N ASN A 361 -10.06 9.54 9.03
CA ASN A 361 -10.59 8.57 8.07
C ASN A 361 -12.11 8.63 7.95
N LEU A 362 -12.83 8.82 9.06
CA LEU A 362 -14.29 8.86 9.03
C LEU A 362 -14.85 10.24 8.62
N VAL A 363 -14.15 11.34 8.94
CA VAL A 363 -14.66 12.71 8.76
C VAL A 363 -14.12 13.40 7.50
N TYR A 364 -12.92 13.08 7.03
CA TYR A 364 -12.27 13.83 5.94
C TYR A 364 -11.77 12.96 4.80
N ASP A 365 -11.37 11.72 5.06
CA ASP A 365 -10.82 10.87 4.01
C ASP A 365 -11.88 10.59 2.92
N ARG A 366 -11.53 11.00 1.70
CA ARG A 366 -12.41 10.85 0.56
C ARG A 366 -12.57 9.39 0.18
N GLY A 367 -11.51 8.60 0.28
CA GLY A 367 -11.53 7.17 -0.07
C GLY A 367 -12.51 6.39 0.81
N THR A 368 -12.42 6.57 2.12
CA THR A 368 -13.26 5.89 3.12
C THR A 368 -14.72 6.29 2.97
N LYS A 369 -15.05 7.59 2.98
CA LYS A 369 -16.43 8.06 2.82
C LYS A 369 -17.07 7.55 1.54
N PHE A 370 -16.31 7.60 0.45
CA PHE A 370 -16.78 7.16 -0.85
C PHE A 370 -17.05 5.64 -0.87
N GLY A 371 -16.10 4.84 -0.38
CA GLY A 371 -16.26 3.38 -0.31
C GLY A 371 -17.48 2.96 0.50
N LEU A 372 -17.71 3.61 1.65
CA LEU A 372 -18.88 3.35 2.50
C LEU A 372 -20.21 3.76 1.84
N ALA A 373 -20.19 4.81 1.01
CA ALA A 373 -21.38 5.29 0.30
C ALA A 373 -21.69 4.49 -0.98
N THR A 374 -20.78 3.61 -1.43
CA THR A 374 -20.91 2.90 -2.70
C THR A 374 -21.52 1.50 -2.50
N PRO A 375 -22.73 1.24 -3.04
CA PRO A 375 -23.37 -0.06 -2.93
C PRO A 375 -22.48 -1.20 -3.47
N GLY A 376 -22.52 -2.34 -2.79
CA GLY A 376 -21.73 -3.53 -3.19
C GLY A 376 -20.23 -3.42 -2.87
N SER A 377 -19.77 -2.34 -2.25
CA SER A 377 -18.38 -2.23 -1.78
C SER A 377 -18.14 -3.18 -0.61
N ARG A 378 -16.95 -3.78 -0.58
CA ARG A 378 -16.53 -4.64 0.53
C ARG A 378 -16.14 -3.77 1.73
N ILE A 379 -17.10 -3.57 2.63
CA ILE A 379 -16.97 -2.71 3.83
C ILE A 379 -15.73 -3.09 4.67
N GLU A 380 -15.48 -4.38 4.86
CA GLU A 380 -14.30 -4.89 5.58
C GLU A 380 -12.97 -4.47 4.94
N SER A 381 -12.92 -4.32 3.60
CA SER A 381 -11.72 -3.82 2.92
C SER A 381 -11.51 -2.32 3.15
N ILE A 382 -12.59 -1.56 3.32
CA ILE A 382 -12.56 -0.11 3.53
C ILE A 382 -12.16 0.21 4.98
N LEU A 383 -12.79 -0.48 5.93
CA LEU A 383 -12.55 -0.31 7.37
C LEU A 383 -11.29 -1.02 7.87
N MET A 384 -10.57 -1.72 6.99
CA MET A 384 -9.22 -2.22 7.25
C MET A 384 -8.30 -1.12 7.79
N SER A 385 -8.50 0.12 7.33
CA SER A 385 -7.72 1.29 7.74
C SER A 385 -7.87 1.71 9.20
N LEU A 386 -8.88 1.21 9.92
CA LEU A 386 -9.08 1.56 11.32
C LEU A 386 -8.17 0.71 12.23
N PRO A 387 -7.56 1.28 13.27
CA PRO A 387 -6.74 0.54 14.23
C PRO A 387 -7.60 -0.46 15.04
N LEU A 388 -6.96 -1.45 15.66
CA LEU A 388 -7.67 -2.40 16.52
C LEU A 388 -8.26 -1.70 17.76
N THR A 389 -7.53 -0.72 18.30
CA THR A 389 -7.95 0.09 19.45
C THR A 389 -7.63 1.58 19.22
N ALA A 390 -8.49 2.44 19.78
CA ALA A 390 -8.33 3.88 19.82
C ALA A 390 -9.01 4.46 21.07
N ARG A 391 -8.65 5.68 21.47
CA ARG A 391 -9.18 6.34 22.67
C ARG A 391 -9.52 7.82 22.38
N TRP A 392 -10.55 8.31 23.04
CA TRP A 392 -10.91 9.72 23.09
C TRP A 392 -11.09 10.15 24.53
N GLU A 393 -10.50 11.28 24.88
CA GLU A 393 -10.60 11.90 26.19
C GLU A 393 -11.08 13.33 26.06
N TYR A 394 -11.96 13.74 26.98
CA TYR A 394 -12.50 15.08 27.02
C TYR A 394 -11.42 16.07 27.45
N MET A 395 -11.18 17.12 26.65
CA MET A 395 -10.26 18.22 26.95
C MET A 395 -8.83 17.78 27.31
N HIS A 396 -8.35 16.66 26.77
CA HIS A 396 -6.97 16.22 26.96
C HIS A 396 -6.00 17.09 26.14
N ASP A 397 -5.13 17.83 26.84
CA ASP A 397 -3.98 18.53 26.27
C ASP A 397 -2.67 18.01 26.91
N PRO A 398 -1.63 17.72 26.11
CA PRO A 398 -0.34 17.29 26.65
C PRO A 398 0.35 18.43 27.42
N ALA A 399 1.05 18.08 28.50
CA ALA A 399 1.81 19.05 29.28
C ALA A 399 2.93 19.69 28.44
N LYS A 400 3.20 20.97 28.69
CA LYS A 400 4.28 21.69 28.00
C LYS A 400 5.64 21.04 28.29
N GLY A 401 6.50 20.98 27.28
CA GLY A 401 7.85 20.44 27.39
C GLY A 401 7.93 18.90 27.35
N THR A 402 6.82 18.19 27.16
CA THR A 402 6.84 16.74 26.96
C THR A 402 6.96 16.35 25.49
N LYS A 403 7.28 15.08 25.22
CA LYS A 403 7.37 14.54 23.86
C LYS A 403 6.00 14.56 23.14
N GLU A 404 4.91 14.42 23.89
CA GLU A 404 3.54 14.55 23.37
C GLU A 404 3.28 15.97 22.86
N ALA A 405 3.74 17.00 23.59
CA ALA A 405 3.63 18.38 23.13
C ALA A 405 4.52 18.66 21.91
N GLU A 406 5.73 18.08 21.86
CA GLU A 406 6.64 18.22 20.72
C GLU A 406 6.02 17.71 19.42
N ILE A 407 5.43 16.51 19.42
CA ILE A 407 4.79 15.98 18.21
C ILE A 407 3.60 16.85 17.81
N ILE A 408 2.75 17.29 18.74
CA ILE A 408 1.59 18.14 18.43
C ILE A 408 2.02 19.45 17.77
N GLU A 409 3.12 20.06 18.21
CA GLU A 409 3.65 21.27 17.60
C GLU A 409 4.00 21.07 16.12
N VAL A 410 4.67 19.97 15.79
CA VAL A 410 5.00 19.63 14.39
C VAL A 410 3.74 19.32 13.57
N LEU A 411 2.72 18.72 14.16
CA LEU A 411 1.46 18.45 13.48
C LEU A 411 0.64 19.73 13.24
N LYS A 412 0.78 20.75 14.09
CA LYS A 412 0.20 22.08 13.87
C LYS A 412 1.02 22.92 12.90
N ASN A 413 2.32 22.69 12.82
CA ASN A 413 3.27 23.45 12.00
C ASN A 413 4.22 22.48 11.25
N PRO A 414 3.81 21.96 10.06
CA PRO A 414 4.61 21.04 9.26
C PRO A 414 5.98 21.60 8.96
N LYS A 415 6.96 20.72 8.98
CA LYS A 415 8.37 21.04 8.73
C LYS A 415 8.82 20.45 7.41
N ASP A 416 9.87 21.02 6.85
CA ASP A 416 10.62 20.38 5.79
C ASP A 416 11.66 19.46 6.42
N TRP A 417 11.61 18.18 6.04
CA TRP A 417 12.47 17.14 6.60
C TRP A 417 13.75 16.94 5.79
N VAL A 418 13.68 17.22 4.48
CA VAL A 418 14.78 17.10 3.53
C VAL A 418 14.67 18.22 2.49
N HIS A 419 15.80 18.61 1.92
CA HIS A 419 15.91 19.67 0.92
C HIS A 419 16.37 19.10 -0.42
#